data_AF-A0A538AU88-F1
#
_entry.id   AF-A0A538AU88-F1
#
_cell.length_a   1.000
_cell.length_b   1.000
_cell.length_c   1.000
_cell.angle_alpha   90.00
_cell.angle_beta   90.00
_cell.angle_gamma   90.00
#
_symmetry.space_group_name_H-M   'P 1'
#
loop_
_entity.id
_entity.type
_entity.pdbx_description
1 polymer ?
#
loop_
_entity_poly.entity_id
_entity_poly.type
_entity_poly.pdbx_seq_one_letter_code
_entity_poly.pdbx_strand_id
1 'polypeptide(L)'
;MKFTRRHLINLILVGVVGVVAIAWAAVGLAGIRFDKPKTITVRLAQTGGALPGAEVTYLGVPIGKVGSAHLTPDAIELKLTVRPKGPMA
;
A
#
# COMPACT_ATOMS: atom_id res chain seq x y z
N MET A 1 22.31 -39.60 24.83
CA MET A 1 21.80 -39.24 23.48
C MET A 1 22.87 -38.41 22.79
N LYS A 2 23.60 -38.94 21.80
CA LYS A 2 24.61 -38.16 21.08
C LYS A 2 23.90 -37.28 20.07
N PHE A 3 23.68 -36.00 20.41
CA PHE A 3 23.17 -35.03 19.44
C PHE A 3 24.22 -34.87 18.33
N THR A 4 24.04 -35.61 17.25
CA THR A 4 24.89 -35.50 16.07
C THR A 4 24.71 -34.09 15.49
N ARG A 5 25.82 -33.44 15.11
CA ARG A 5 25.85 -32.08 14.53
C ARG A 5 24.79 -31.84 13.44
N ARG A 6 24.42 -32.90 12.71
CA ARG A 6 23.34 -32.93 11.70
C ARG A 6 21.95 -32.60 12.28
N HIS A 7 21.60 -33.11 13.46
CA HIS A 7 20.31 -32.81 14.10
C HIS A 7 20.21 -31.35 14.52
N LEU A 8 21.32 -30.77 15.01
CA LEU A 8 21.37 -29.35 15.38
C LEU A 8 21.22 -28.46 14.13
N ILE A 9 21.88 -28.82 13.02
CA ILE A 9 21.74 -28.12 11.74
C ILE A 9 20.30 -28.17 11.23
N ASN A 10 19.66 -29.35 11.24
CA ASN A 10 18.27 -29.47 10.81
C ASN A 10 17.31 -28.66 11.69
N LEU A 11 17.54 -28.64 13.01
CA LEU A 11 16.72 -27.85 13.93
C LEU A 11 16.84 -26.35 13.63
N ILE A 12 18.07 -25.86 13.42
CA ILE A 12 18.31 -24.47 13.03
C ILE A 12 17.65 -24.18 11.69
N LEU A 13 17.79 -25.06 10.70
CA LEU A 13 17.21 -24.90 9.36
C LEU A 13 15.68 -24.73 9.44
N VAL A 14 15.00 -25.64 10.15
CA VAL A 14 13.55 -25.58 10.33
C VAL A 14 13.15 -24.32 11.10
N GLY A 15 13.91 -23.94 12.12
CA GLY A 15 13.71 -22.68 12.85
C GLY A 15 13.79 -21.45 11.93
N VAL A 16 14.83 -21.37 11.10
CA VAL A 16 15.02 -20.27 10.14
C VAL A 16 13.88 -20.21 9.14
N VAL A 17 13.49 -21.35 8.55
CA VAL A 17 12.36 -21.42 7.61
C VAL A 17 11.06 -20.97 8.28
N GLY A 18 10.82 -21.38 9.53
CA GLY A 18 9.66 -20.96 10.30
C GLY A 18 9.63 -19.44 10.54
N VAL A 19 10.75 -18.85 10.95
CA VAL A 19 10.86 -17.38 11.14
C VAL A 19 10.62 -16.64 9.83
N VAL A 20 11.19 -17.11 8.71
CA VAL A 20 10.98 -16.51 7.38
C VAL A 20 9.52 -16.61 6.96
N ALA A 21 8.85 -17.74 7.19
CA ALA A 21 7.45 -17.92 6.87
C ALA A 21 6.54 -16.98 7.68
N ILE A 22 6.81 -16.83 8.99
CA ILE A 22 6.07 -15.90 9.86
C ILE A 22 6.31 -14.46 9.43
N ALA A 23 7.55 -14.08 9.14
CA ALA A 23 7.87 -12.74 8.66
C ALA A 23 7.17 -12.43 7.33
N TRP A 24 7.18 -13.38 6.39
CA TRP A 24 6.49 -13.24 5.12
C TRP A 24 4.97 -13.10 5.29
N ALA A 25 4.36 -13.96 6.12
CA ALA A 25 2.95 -13.88 6.44
C ALA A 25 2.59 -12.56 7.13
N ALA A 26 3.41 -12.09 8.08
CA ALA A 26 3.20 -10.83 8.78
C ALA A 26 3.25 -9.62 7.83
N VAL A 27 4.21 -9.59 6.90
CA VAL A 27 4.31 -8.53 5.88
C VAL A 27 3.08 -8.53 4.97
N GLY A 28 2.63 -9.72 4.54
CA GLY A 28 1.42 -9.88 3.73
C GLY A 28 0.14 -9.45 4.45
N LEU A 29 -0.03 -9.88 5.71
CA LEU A 29 -1.21 -9.57 6.53
C LEU A 29 -1.27 -8.08 6.91
N ALA A 30 -0.13 -7.48 7.21
CA ALA A 30 -0.04 -6.06 7.54
C ALA A 30 -0.29 -5.16 6.33
N GLY A 31 -0.47 -5.73 5.12
CA GLY A 31 -0.72 -4.96 3.90
C GLY A 31 0.42 -4.00 3.58
N ILE A 32 1.64 -4.31 4.02
CA ILE A 32 2.81 -3.45 3.83
C ILE A 32 3.13 -3.44 2.34
N ARG A 33 2.75 -2.34 1.71
CA ARG A 33 3.00 -2.08 0.30
C ARG A 33 4.24 -1.23 0.16
N PHE A 34 5.26 -1.80 -0.46
CA PHE A 34 6.53 -1.12 -0.75
C PHE A 34 6.44 -0.15 -1.94
N ASP A 35 5.28 -0.04 -2.61
CA ASP A 35 5.09 0.93 -3.68
C ASP A 35 5.06 2.38 -3.16
N LYS A 36 5.66 3.28 -3.94
CA LYS A 36 5.62 4.72 -3.65
C LYS A 36 4.29 5.29 -4.15
N PRO A 37 3.50 5.96 -3.30
CA PRO A 37 2.30 6.64 -3.76
C PRO A 37 2.67 7.78 -4.73
N LYS A 38 1.90 7.94 -5.81
CA LYS A 38 2.01 9.06 -6.74
C LYS A 38 0.99 10.14 -6.37
N THR A 39 1.43 11.40 -6.39
CA THR A 39 0.56 12.55 -6.18
C THR A 39 0.11 13.09 -7.53
N ILE A 40 -1.20 13.16 -7.74
CA ILE A 40 -1.82 13.73 -8.95
C ILE A 40 -2.62 14.95 -8.51
N THR A 41 -2.36 16.10 -9.15
CA THR A 41 -3.12 17.33 -8.91
C THR A 41 -4.18 17.48 -9.98
N VAL A 42 -5.43 17.70 -9.56
CA VAL A 42 -6.56 17.93 -10.47
C VAL A 42 -7.22 19.26 -10.11
N ARG A 43 -7.57 20.04 -11.13
CA ARG A 43 -8.35 21.27 -10.97
C ARG A 43 -9.76 21.04 -11.50
N LEU A 44 -10.75 21.32 -10.66
CA LEU A 44 -12.16 21.20 -11.02
C LEU A 44 -12.89 22.50 -10.68
N ALA A 45 -13.96 22.80 -11.40
CA ALA A 45 -14.84 23.94 -11.09
C ALA A 45 -15.60 23.75 -9.76
N GLN A 46 -15.94 22.51 -9.42
CA GLN A 46 -16.61 22.14 -8.16
C GLN A 46 -16.07 20.79 -7.64
N THR A 47 -16.07 20.59 -6.32
CA THR A 47 -15.61 19.34 -5.68
C THR A 47 -16.62 18.21 -5.78
N GLY A 48 -17.92 18.51 -5.89
CA GLY A 48 -18.97 17.49 -5.91
C GLY A 48 -18.99 16.58 -4.68
N GLY A 49 -18.43 17.02 -3.54
CA GLY A 49 -18.29 16.20 -2.32
C GLY A 49 -16.96 15.45 -2.19
N ALA A 50 -16.00 15.64 -3.11
CA ALA A 50 -14.65 15.10 -2.99
C ALA A 50 -13.85 15.84 -1.88
N LEU A 51 -14.03 15.40 -0.65
CA LEU A 51 -13.38 15.91 0.55
C LEU A 51 -12.03 15.19 0.80
N PRO A 52 -11.10 15.79 1.56
CA PRO A 52 -9.91 15.08 2.04
C PRO A 52 -10.30 13.77 2.73
N GLY A 53 -9.62 12.68 2.37
CA GLY A 53 -9.91 11.33 2.85
C GLY A 53 -10.89 10.52 1.99
N ALA A 54 -11.60 11.16 1.03
CA ALA A 54 -12.46 10.45 0.09
C ALA A 54 -11.67 9.47 -0.79
N GLU A 55 -12.31 8.37 -1.18
CA GLU A 55 -11.71 7.33 -2.01
C GLU A 55 -11.63 7.75 -3.49
N VAL A 56 -10.51 7.46 -4.12
CA VAL A 56 -10.29 7.68 -5.55
C VAL A 56 -10.41 6.35 -6.26
N THR A 57 -11.36 6.27 -7.18
CA THR A 57 -11.59 5.09 -7.99
C THR A 57 -11.32 5.37 -9.46
N TYR A 58 -10.82 4.36 -10.17
CA TYR A 58 -10.74 4.36 -11.63
C TYR A 58 -11.56 3.19 -12.14
N LEU A 59 -12.62 3.47 -12.90
CA LEU A 59 -13.56 2.46 -13.41
C LEU A 59 -14.11 1.55 -12.30
N GLY A 60 -14.40 2.11 -11.12
CA GLY A 60 -14.89 1.36 -9.95
C GLY A 60 -13.80 0.62 -9.16
N VAL A 61 -12.55 0.64 -9.60
CA VAL A 61 -11.43 0.05 -8.85
C VAL A 61 -10.82 1.11 -7.93
N PRO A 62 -10.72 0.87 -6.61
CA PRO A 62 -10.08 1.81 -5.70
C PRO A 62 -8.56 1.84 -5.92
N ILE A 63 -8.05 3.03 -6.21
CA ILE A 63 -6.63 3.26 -6.51
C ILE A 63 -5.98 4.26 -5.55
N GLY A 64 -6.73 4.96 -4.69
CA GLY A 64 -6.14 5.98 -3.86
C GLY A 64 -7.12 6.74 -2.98
N LYS A 65 -6.66 7.87 -2.45
CA LYS A 65 -7.46 8.79 -1.64
C LYS A 65 -7.16 10.24 -1.97
N VAL A 66 -8.11 11.11 -1.69
CA VAL A 66 -7.91 12.56 -1.73
C VAL A 66 -7.03 12.96 -0.53
N GLY A 67 -5.88 13.56 -0.81
CA GLY A 67 -4.94 14.04 0.21
C GLY A 67 -5.33 15.41 0.74
N SER A 68 -5.54 16.39 -0.14
CA SER A 68 -5.96 17.73 0.25
C SER A 68 -6.78 18.42 -0.83
N ALA A 69 -7.59 19.39 -0.40
CA ALA A 69 -8.39 20.25 -1.26
C ALA A 69 -8.05 21.70 -0.95
N HIS A 70 -7.71 22.49 -1.97
CA HIS A 70 -7.45 23.91 -1.87
C HIS A 70 -8.40 24.66 -2.79
N LEU A 71 -9.10 25.65 -2.24
CA LEU A 71 -9.90 26.58 -3.03
C LEU A 71 -8.96 27.64 -3.61
N THR A 72 -8.91 27.73 -4.94
CA THR A 72 -8.29 28.84 -5.66
C THR A 72 -9.38 29.80 -6.16
N PRO A 73 -9.05 31.04 -6.57
CA PRO A 73 -10.06 32.04 -6.94
C PRO A 73 -11.05 31.57 -8.01
N ASP A 74 -10.59 30.74 -8.95
CA ASP A 74 -11.37 30.30 -10.11
C ASP A 74 -11.67 28.79 -10.11
N ALA A 75 -11.10 28.01 -9.19
CA ALA A 75 -11.16 26.55 -9.22
C ALA A 75 -10.96 25.92 -7.84
N ILE A 76 -11.11 24.60 -7.77
CA ILE A 76 -10.72 23.80 -6.63
C ILE A 76 -9.61 22.85 -7.07
N GLU A 77 -8.49 22.92 -6.37
CA GLU A 77 -7.32 22.08 -6.58
C GLU A 77 -7.34 20.91 -5.59
N LEU A 78 -7.50 19.70 -6.13
CA LEU A 78 -7.44 18.44 -5.38
C LEU A 78 -6.09 17.78 -5.59
N LYS A 79 -5.41 17.46 -4.48
CA LYS A 79 -4.24 16.59 -4.49
C LYS A 79 -4.68 15.17 -4.17
N LEU A 80 -4.55 14.29 -5.15
CA LEU A 80 -4.90 12.87 -5.06
C LEU A 80 -3.64 12.07 -4.79
N THR A 81 -3.70 11.19 -3.81
CA THR A 81 -2.64 10.23 -3.52
C THR A 81 -3.07 8.88 -4.07
N VAL A 82 -2.44 8.47 -5.17
CA VAL A 82 -2.81 7.29 -5.95
C VAL A 82 -1.70 6.23 -5.89
N ARG A 83 -2.10 4.99 -5.70
CA ARG A 83 -1.28 3.79 -5.85
C ARG A 83 -1.82 3.00 -7.03
N PRO A 84 -1.16 3.06 -8.21
CA PRO A 84 -1.61 2.32 -9.39
C PRO A 84 -1.81 0.85 -9.06
N LYS A 85 -2.99 0.32 -9.40
CA LYS A 85 -3.33 -1.09 -9.29
C LYS A 85 -3.98 -1.49 -10.61
N GLY A 86 -3.46 -2.51 -11.29
CA GLY A 86 -3.93 -2.94 -12.61
C GLY A 86 -2.92 -2.66 -13.74
N PRO A 87 -3.30 -2.82 -15.02
CA PRO A 87 -2.41 -2.81 -16.19
C PRO A 87 -1.72 -1.45 -16.48
N MET A 88 -2.01 -0.44 -15.66
CA MET A 88 -1.41 0.90 -15.74
C MET A 88 -0.29 1.12 -14.70
N ALA A 89 0.09 0.05 -13.98
CA ALA A 89 1.19 0.06 -13.01
C ALA A 89 2.56 -0.05 -13.70
#